data_AF-A0A0B1RT25-F1
#
_entry.id   AF-A0A0B1RT25-F1
#
_cell.length_a   1.000
_cell.length_b   1.000
_cell.length_c   1.000
_cell.angle_alpha   90.00
_cell.angle_beta   90.00
_cell.angle_gamma   90.00
#
_symmetry.space_group_name_H-M   'P 1'
#
loop_
_entity.id
_entity.type
_entity.pdbx_description
1 polymer ?
#
loop_
_entity_poly.entity_id
_entity_poly.type
_entity_poly.pdbx_seq_one_letter_code
_entity_poly.pdbx_strand_id
1 'polypeptide(L)'
;MTDGSAYVMTFTELLSLKSQAVYDAVEKVGSLVARIVLTPLEEMCFAYFSNTINKNSKVFTKSTDSHDSLVENFSVTLHVASVVGIVVSVFRNTVFTASSAVLLSLYCIYLSVMAVNGITECFAMASMSNAQVFSHGGFLFISAIVHLVLSFVLCSYLNASGFIIANAVNMIFRIGYSWRHTKSFLGDRTPSIASIFPTFSTLVFLFFSLMATLFTLLVFGSTPGLSHTLAHVAVGGVFLVLVVAHIVSTDYVFQMLTHRLQKYAP
;
A
#
# COMPACT_ATOMS: atom_id res chain seq x y z
N MET A 1 2.72 -0.65 15.22
CA MET A 1 3.30 -1.95 15.63
C MET A 1 2.49 -2.45 16.80
N THR A 2 1.88 -3.62 16.65
CA THR A 2 1.02 -4.23 17.67
C THR A 2 1.67 -5.53 18.10
N ASP A 3 2.18 -5.57 19.33
CA ASP A 3 2.86 -6.71 19.97
C ASP A 3 2.02 -8.01 20.07
N GLY A 4 0.78 -8.01 19.55
CA GLY A 4 -0.09 -9.19 19.53
C GLY A 4 0.44 -10.35 18.70
N SER A 5 1.25 -10.09 17.67
CA SER A 5 1.92 -11.14 16.89
C SER A 5 2.91 -11.94 17.75
N ALA A 6 3.69 -11.26 18.60
CA ALA A 6 4.69 -11.89 19.47
C ALA A 6 4.06 -12.78 20.56
N TYR A 7 2.91 -12.37 21.11
CA TYR A 7 2.17 -13.15 22.10
C TYR A 7 1.59 -14.44 21.50
N VAL A 8 0.95 -14.36 20.34
CA VAL A 8 0.40 -15.56 19.67
C VAL A 8 1.54 -16.52 19.29
N MET A 9 2.67 -16.00 18.82
CA MET A 9 3.80 -16.81 18.38
C MET A 9 4.53 -17.54 19.51
N THR A 10 4.54 -16.97 20.73
CA THR A 10 5.21 -17.57 21.90
C THR A 10 4.36 -18.61 22.61
N PHE A 11 3.03 -18.41 22.67
CA PHE A 11 2.16 -19.23 23.52
C PHE A 11 1.44 -20.38 22.82
N THR A 12 1.50 -20.47 21.49
CA THR A 12 0.66 -21.43 20.75
C THR A 12 1.41 -22.59 20.12
N GLU A 13 2.76 -22.64 20.17
CA GLU A 13 3.59 -23.65 19.45
C GLU A 13 3.17 -23.88 17.97
N LEU A 14 2.38 -22.96 17.38
CA LEU A 14 1.77 -23.12 16.06
C LEU A 14 2.78 -23.01 14.91
N LEU A 15 4.00 -22.52 15.20
CA LEU A 15 5.06 -22.30 14.24
C LEU A 15 6.36 -22.94 14.70
N SER A 16 7.05 -23.59 13.77
CA SER A 16 8.44 -23.99 14.00
C SER A 16 9.30 -22.76 14.29
N LEU A 17 10.25 -22.86 15.23
CA LEU A 17 11.21 -21.80 15.56
C LEU A 17 11.89 -21.20 14.32
N LYS A 18 12.11 -22.02 13.29
CA LYS A 18 12.68 -21.59 12.00
C LYS A 18 11.75 -20.64 11.24
N SER A 19 10.45 -20.95 11.16
CA SER A 19 9.48 -20.09 10.45
C SER A 19 9.20 -18.78 11.17
N GLN A 20 9.23 -18.82 12.50
CA GLN A 20 9.15 -17.62 13.35
C GLN A 20 10.33 -16.68 13.10
N ALA A 21 11.56 -17.20 13.11
CA ALA A 21 12.75 -16.39 12.84
C ALA A 21 12.73 -15.74 11.45
N VAL A 22 12.27 -16.47 10.42
CA VAL A 22 12.13 -15.93 9.06
C VAL A 22 11.05 -14.85 9.00
N TYR A 23 9.91 -15.07 9.65
CA TYR A 23 8.84 -14.08 9.73
C TYR A 23 9.32 -12.79 10.42
N ASP A 24 9.95 -12.90 11.59
CA ASP A 24 10.45 -11.74 12.34
C ASP A 24 11.46 -10.93 11.53
N ALA A 25 12.32 -11.61 10.75
CA ALA A 25 13.26 -10.94 9.86
C ALA A 25 12.53 -10.17 8.75
N VAL A 26 11.55 -10.80 8.09
CA VAL A 26 10.73 -10.18 7.03
C VAL A 26 9.94 -9.00 7.60
N GLU A 27 9.32 -9.14 8.77
CA GLU A 27 8.57 -8.07 9.42
C GLU A 27 9.45 -6.88 9.77
N LYS A 28 10.67 -7.11 10.31
CA LYS A 28 11.61 -6.04 10.62
C LYS A 28 12.04 -5.26 9.38
N VAL A 29 12.38 -5.96 8.29
CA VAL A 29 12.77 -5.32 7.03
C VAL A 29 11.60 -4.57 6.42
N GLY A 30 10.43 -5.20 6.34
CA GLY A 30 9.25 -4.60 5.75
C GLY A 30 8.71 -3.41 6.54
N SER A 31 8.65 -3.51 7.87
CA SER A 31 8.24 -2.40 8.73
C SER A 31 9.25 -1.25 8.71
N LEU A 32 10.54 -1.51 8.49
CA LEU A 32 11.54 -0.47 8.27
C LEU A 32 11.24 0.32 6.99
N VAL A 33 10.93 -0.37 5.89
CA VAL A 33 10.52 0.29 4.63
C VAL A 33 9.27 1.14 4.84
N ALA A 34 8.26 0.61 5.54
CA ALA A 34 7.06 1.36 5.87
C ALA A 34 7.38 2.63 6.69
N ARG A 35 8.23 2.53 7.71
CA ARG A 35 8.62 3.66 8.56
C ARG A 35 9.43 4.72 7.82
N ILE A 36 10.31 4.32 6.90
CA ILE A 36 11.16 5.25 6.17
C ILE A 36 10.39 5.96 5.06
N VAL A 37 9.45 5.27 4.41
CA VAL A 37 8.76 5.81 3.22
C VAL A 37 7.35 6.25 3.53
N LEU A 38 6.53 5.39 4.16
CA LEU A 38 5.10 5.64 4.33
C LEU A 38 4.81 6.56 5.50
N THR A 39 5.46 6.40 6.65
CA THR A 39 5.25 7.28 7.82
C THR A 39 5.47 8.77 7.52
N PRO A 40 6.60 9.22 6.94
CA PRO A 40 6.75 10.63 6.61
C PRO A 40 5.74 11.10 5.55
N LEU A 41 5.38 10.23 4.61
CA LEU A 41 4.34 10.52 3.61
C LEU A 41 2.97 10.74 4.28
N GLU A 42 2.60 9.88 5.23
CA GLU A 42 1.37 9.99 6.03
C GLU A 42 1.33 11.30 6.81
N GLU A 43 2.42 11.66 7.51
CA GLU A 43 2.53 12.90 8.27
C GLU A 43 2.37 14.14 7.36
N MET A 44 3.02 14.14 6.18
CA MET A 44 2.87 15.21 5.20
C MET A 44 1.44 15.33 4.67
N CYS A 45 0.81 14.19 4.35
CA CYS A 45 -0.57 14.15 3.88
C CYS A 45 -1.53 14.68 4.95
N PHE A 46 -1.39 14.20 6.20
CA PHE A 46 -2.20 14.65 7.32
C PHE A 46 -2.06 16.15 7.55
N ALA A 47 -0.83 16.66 7.63
CA ALA A 47 -0.58 18.09 7.82
C ALA A 47 -1.17 18.93 6.68
N TYR A 48 -1.06 18.48 5.43
CA TYR A 48 -1.64 19.16 4.28
C TYR A 48 -3.18 19.18 4.33
N PHE A 49 -3.81 18.03 4.55
CA PHE A 49 -5.27 17.91 4.60
C PHE A 49 -5.86 18.70 5.77
N SER A 50 -5.31 18.56 6.98
CA SER A 50 -5.78 19.30 8.16
C SER A 50 -5.67 20.80 7.98
N ASN A 51 -4.55 21.30 7.42
CA ASN A 51 -4.38 22.73 7.17
C ASN A 51 -5.37 23.25 6.12
N THR A 52 -5.61 22.50 5.05
CA THR A 52 -6.53 22.90 3.98
C THR A 52 -7.98 22.91 4.46
N ILE A 53 -8.38 21.88 5.22
CA ILE A 53 -9.72 21.80 5.83
C ILE A 53 -9.93 22.92 6.86
N ASN A 54 -8.94 23.20 7.72
CA ASN A 54 -9.04 24.27 8.74
C ASN A 54 -8.98 25.69 8.17
N LYS A 55 -8.32 25.91 7.02
CA LYS A 55 -8.37 27.19 6.30
C LYS A 55 -9.75 27.42 5.70
N ASN A 56 -10.37 26.38 5.15
CA ASN A 56 -11.73 26.45 4.62
C ASN A 56 -12.78 26.72 5.72
N SER A 57 -12.57 26.23 6.95
CA SER A 57 -13.49 26.50 8.06
C SER A 57 -13.42 27.93 8.65
N LYS A 58 -12.34 28.69 8.39
CA LYS A 58 -12.21 30.10 8.84
C LYS A 58 -12.62 31.12 7.79
N VAL A 59 -12.80 30.71 6.53
CA VAL A 59 -13.21 31.54 5.40
C VAL A 59 -14.57 31.04 4.89
N PHE A 60 -15.56 30.96 5.78
CA PHE A 60 -16.93 30.64 5.37
C PHE A 60 -17.51 31.82 4.58
N THR A 61 -17.45 31.76 3.24
CA THR A 61 -18.52 32.14 2.28
C THR A 61 -18.10 32.34 0.81
N LYS A 62 -16.85 32.13 0.38
CA LYS A 62 -16.52 32.30 -1.07
C LYS A 62 -15.31 31.50 -1.54
N SER A 63 -15.52 30.27 -2.01
CA SER A 63 -14.88 29.67 -3.20
C SER A 63 -15.07 28.15 -3.21
N THR A 64 -15.82 27.66 -4.19
CA THR A 64 -15.91 26.24 -4.55
C THR A 64 -14.55 25.66 -4.97
N ASP A 65 -13.61 26.50 -5.41
CA ASP A 65 -12.29 26.11 -5.92
C ASP A 65 -11.36 25.48 -4.85
N SER A 66 -11.52 25.84 -3.58
CA SER A 66 -10.67 25.31 -2.49
C SER A 66 -11.04 23.88 -2.05
N HIS A 67 -12.30 23.49 -2.21
CA HIS A 67 -12.73 22.13 -1.94
C HIS A 67 -12.37 21.19 -3.10
N ASP A 68 -12.53 21.64 -4.34
CA ASP A 68 -12.20 20.83 -5.52
C ASP A 68 -10.70 20.52 -5.59
N SER A 69 -9.83 21.47 -5.23
CA SER A 69 -8.38 21.24 -5.12
C SER A 69 -7.98 20.27 -3.98
N LEU A 70 -8.72 20.24 -2.88
CA LEU A 70 -8.52 19.24 -1.81
C LEU A 70 -8.85 17.83 -2.29
N VAL A 71 -9.98 17.67 -2.98
CA VAL A 71 -10.39 16.37 -3.57
C VAL A 71 -9.39 15.91 -4.62
N GLU A 72 -8.97 16.83 -5.50
CA GLU A 72 -7.99 16.55 -6.54
C GLU A 72 -6.67 16.05 -5.94
N ASN A 73 -6.12 16.76 -4.95
CA ASN A 73 -4.86 16.37 -4.31
C ASN A 73 -4.97 15.07 -3.52
N PHE A 74 -6.10 14.82 -2.85
CA PHE A 74 -6.36 13.52 -2.23
C PHE A 74 -6.40 12.39 -3.27
N SER A 75 -7.14 12.58 -4.37
CA SER A 75 -7.24 11.60 -5.45
C SER A 75 -5.88 11.33 -6.11
N VAL A 76 -5.11 12.38 -6.40
CA VAL A 76 -3.76 12.30 -6.99
C VAL A 76 -2.82 11.53 -6.08
N THR A 77 -2.78 11.86 -4.79
CA THR A 77 -1.89 11.21 -3.83
C THR A 77 -2.24 9.72 -3.68
N LEU A 78 -3.54 9.42 -3.59
CA LEU A 78 -4.04 8.05 -3.48
C LEU A 78 -3.77 7.22 -4.74
N HIS A 79 -3.91 7.82 -5.93
CA HIS A 79 -3.58 7.20 -7.22
C HIS A 79 -2.08 6.93 -7.36
N VAL A 80 -1.22 7.89 -6.97
CA VAL A 80 0.24 7.67 -7.01
C VAL A 80 0.64 6.52 -6.10
N ALA A 81 0.12 6.47 -4.88
CA ALA A 81 0.43 5.40 -3.93
C ALA A 81 -0.09 4.03 -4.38
N SER A 82 -1.29 3.96 -4.96
CA SER A 82 -1.85 2.72 -5.49
C SER A 82 -1.02 2.21 -6.68
N VAL A 83 -0.66 3.08 -7.64
CA VAL A 83 0.12 2.71 -8.83
C VAL A 83 1.51 2.23 -8.42
N VAL A 84 2.21 2.97 -7.55
CA VAL A 84 3.52 2.57 -7.05
C VAL A 84 3.43 1.24 -6.29
N GLY A 85 2.43 1.07 -5.43
CA GLY A 85 2.19 -0.19 -4.72
C GLY A 85 1.96 -1.37 -5.67
N ILE A 86 1.11 -1.20 -6.69
CA ILE A 86 0.85 -2.28 -7.67
C ILE A 86 2.13 -2.63 -8.45
N VAL A 87 2.93 -1.65 -8.85
CA VAL A 87 4.22 -1.88 -9.52
C VAL A 87 5.14 -2.71 -8.60
N VAL A 88 5.32 -2.30 -7.33
CA VAL A 88 6.13 -3.04 -6.35
C VAL A 88 5.60 -4.47 -6.16
N SER A 89 4.28 -4.64 -6.11
CA SER A 89 3.63 -5.94 -6.00
C SER A 89 3.89 -6.82 -7.24
N VAL A 90 3.89 -6.28 -8.45
CA VAL A 90 4.14 -7.05 -9.67
C VAL A 90 5.58 -7.52 -9.76
N PHE A 91 6.54 -6.62 -9.49
CA PHE A 91 7.98 -6.92 -9.63
C PHE A 91 8.62 -7.59 -8.41
N ARG A 92 7.83 -7.93 -7.38
CA ARG A 92 8.30 -8.64 -6.18
C ARG A 92 9.09 -9.91 -6.51
N ASN A 93 8.68 -10.66 -7.54
CA ASN A 93 9.30 -11.93 -7.94
C ASN A 93 10.60 -11.73 -8.74
N THR A 94 10.85 -10.53 -9.25
CA THR A 94 12.13 -10.17 -9.86
C THR A 94 13.21 -9.98 -8.80
N VAL A 95 12.84 -9.35 -7.67
CA VAL A 95 13.76 -9.08 -6.56
C VAL A 95 13.95 -10.33 -5.68
N PHE A 96 12.87 -11.06 -5.45
CA PHE A 96 12.84 -12.21 -4.53
C PHE A 96 12.61 -13.51 -5.31
N THR A 97 13.71 -14.09 -5.80
CA THR A 97 13.71 -15.24 -6.71
C THR A 97 13.68 -16.60 -6.02
N ALA A 98 14.05 -16.66 -4.73
CA ALA A 98 14.10 -17.91 -3.99
C ALA A 98 12.70 -18.37 -3.56
N SER A 99 12.44 -19.68 -3.62
CA SER A 99 11.22 -20.30 -3.09
C SER A 99 11.02 -20.06 -1.59
N SER A 100 12.10 -19.77 -0.84
CA SER A 100 12.06 -19.35 0.56
C SER A 100 11.63 -17.89 0.77
N ALA A 101 11.56 -17.08 -0.29
CA ALA A 101 11.23 -15.66 -0.22
C ALA A 101 9.74 -15.35 -0.41
N VAL A 102 8.88 -16.37 -0.35
CA VAL A 102 7.41 -16.22 -0.45
C VAL A 102 6.86 -15.25 0.60
N LEU A 103 7.38 -15.27 1.83
CA LEU A 103 6.94 -14.33 2.88
C LEU A 103 7.26 -12.88 2.51
N LEU A 104 8.45 -12.64 1.95
CA LEU A 104 8.88 -11.29 1.57
C LEU A 104 8.09 -10.78 0.35
N SER A 105 7.81 -11.68 -0.60
CA SER A 105 6.91 -11.45 -1.73
C SER A 105 5.48 -11.09 -1.26
N LEU A 106 4.91 -11.85 -0.32
CA LEU A 106 3.61 -11.52 0.30
C LEU A 106 3.65 -10.18 1.05
N TYR A 107 4.78 -9.86 1.70
CA TYR A 107 4.94 -8.60 2.41
C TYR A 107 4.95 -7.39 1.46
N CYS A 108 5.48 -7.52 0.23
CA CYS A 108 5.38 -6.45 -0.79
C CYS A 108 3.92 -6.11 -1.15
N ILE A 109 3.06 -7.13 -1.23
CA ILE A 109 1.62 -6.94 -1.44
C ILE A 109 1.01 -6.23 -0.23
N TYR A 110 1.37 -6.67 0.98
CA TYR A 110 0.93 -6.04 2.22
C TYR A 110 1.36 -4.56 2.31
N LEU A 111 2.60 -4.22 1.95
CA LEU A 111 3.08 -2.82 1.90
C LEU A 111 2.26 -1.95 0.95
N SER A 112 1.80 -2.53 -0.16
CA SER A 112 0.96 -1.82 -1.13
C SER A 112 -0.40 -1.48 -0.55
N VAL A 113 -1.01 -2.42 0.18
CA VAL A 113 -2.26 -2.18 0.94
C VAL A 113 -2.03 -1.17 2.06
N MET A 114 -0.89 -1.25 2.76
CA MET A 114 -0.53 -0.33 3.84
C MET A 114 -0.41 1.11 3.34
N ALA A 115 0.20 1.34 2.17
CA ALA A 115 0.31 2.68 1.59
C ALA A 115 -1.06 3.32 1.30
N VAL A 116 -1.99 2.56 0.74
CA VAL A 116 -3.37 3.02 0.48
C VAL A 116 -4.11 3.28 1.80
N ASN A 117 -3.92 2.42 2.81
CA ASN A 117 -4.48 2.63 4.14
C ASN A 117 -3.99 3.92 4.79
N GLY A 118 -2.67 4.16 4.77
CA GLY A 118 -2.05 5.36 5.34
C GLY A 118 -2.69 6.65 4.81
N ILE A 119 -2.80 6.81 3.49
CA ILE A 119 -3.36 8.02 2.88
C ILE A 119 -4.86 8.16 3.15
N THR A 120 -5.64 7.08 3.03
CA THR A 120 -7.09 7.12 3.27
C THR A 120 -7.42 7.43 4.72
N GLU A 121 -6.67 6.89 5.67
CA GLU A 121 -6.86 7.14 7.09
C GLU A 121 -6.39 8.54 7.51
N CYS A 122 -5.27 9.03 6.97
CA CYS A 122 -4.80 10.39 7.21
C CYS A 122 -5.84 11.43 6.75
N PHE A 123 -6.44 11.24 5.58
CA PHE A 123 -7.52 12.12 5.11
C PHE A 123 -8.74 12.04 6.04
N ALA A 124 -9.19 10.83 6.37
CA ALA A 124 -10.35 10.64 7.24
C ALA A 124 -10.12 11.27 8.63
N MET A 125 -8.95 11.07 9.24
CA MET A 125 -8.58 11.69 10.51
C MET A 125 -8.51 13.21 10.42
N ALA A 126 -8.00 13.75 9.31
CA ALA A 126 -7.95 15.19 9.11
C ALA A 126 -9.34 15.84 8.97
N SER A 127 -10.35 15.09 8.51
CA SER A 127 -11.74 15.57 8.38
C SER A 127 -12.63 15.31 9.59
N MET A 128 -12.19 14.49 10.55
CA MET A 128 -13.01 14.07 11.70
C MET A 128 -13.16 15.17 12.76
N SER A 129 -14.35 15.27 13.35
CA SER A 129 -14.60 16.01 14.60
C SER A 129 -14.13 15.23 15.83
N ASN A 130 -13.97 15.90 16.98
CA ASN A 130 -13.55 15.26 18.24
C ASN A 130 -14.38 14.01 18.59
N ALA A 131 -15.71 14.05 18.44
CA ALA A 131 -16.57 12.90 18.72
C ALA A 131 -16.33 11.74 17.74
N GLN A 132 -16.06 12.04 16.47
CA GLN A 132 -15.75 11.03 15.46
C GLN A 132 -14.36 10.42 15.67
N VAL A 133 -13.38 11.18 16.16
CA VAL A 133 -12.07 10.66 16.56
C VAL A 133 -12.20 9.64 17.70
N PHE A 134 -13.06 9.88 18.69
CA PHE A 134 -13.35 8.88 19.73
C PHE A 134 -13.99 7.60 19.15
N SER A 135 -14.96 7.75 18.24
CA SER A 135 -15.58 6.60 17.55
C SER A 135 -14.57 5.83 16.70
N HIS A 136 -13.66 6.53 16.01
CA HIS A 136 -12.56 5.94 15.25
C HIS A 136 -11.62 5.16 16.16
N GLY A 137 -11.25 5.73 17.32
CA GLY A 137 -10.46 5.03 18.34
C GLY A 137 -11.12 3.73 18.83
N GLY A 138 -12.44 3.77 19.06
CA GLY A 138 -13.21 2.56 19.39
C GLY A 138 -13.20 1.53 18.25
N PHE A 139 -13.35 1.96 17.00
CA PHE A 139 -13.23 1.09 15.83
C PHE A 139 -11.84 0.45 15.74
N LEU A 140 -10.76 1.21 15.92
CA LEU A 140 -9.39 0.68 15.92
C LEU A 140 -9.18 -0.38 17.00
N PHE A 141 -9.75 -0.19 18.19
CA PHE A 141 -9.70 -1.16 19.27
C PHE A 141 -10.41 -2.47 18.91
N ILE A 142 -11.63 -2.39 18.38
CA ILE A 142 -12.37 -3.59 17.93
C ILE A 142 -11.64 -4.27 16.77
N SER A 143 -11.12 -3.50 15.82
CA SER A 143 -10.33 -4.01 14.68
C SER A 143 -9.09 -4.76 15.16
N ALA A 144 -8.43 -4.31 16.22
CA ALA A 144 -7.28 -4.99 16.81
C ALA A 144 -7.66 -6.36 17.40
N ILE A 145 -8.80 -6.46 18.09
CA ILE A 145 -9.30 -7.75 18.62
C ILE A 145 -9.63 -8.70 17.46
N VAL A 146 -10.36 -8.23 16.46
CA VAL A 146 -10.71 -9.02 15.26
C VAL A 146 -9.44 -9.48 14.54
N HIS A 147 -8.45 -8.60 14.40
CA HIS A 147 -7.16 -8.93 13.80
C HIS A 147 -6.40 -10.01 14.57
N LEU A 148 -6.43 -9.99 15.91
CA LEU A 148 -5.80 -11.04 16.74
C LEU A 148 -6.46 -12.39 16.48
N VAL A 149 -7.79 -12.46 16.54
CA VAL A 149 -8.55 -13.70 16.26
C VAL A 149 -8.29 -14.19 14.84
N LEU A 150 -8.33 -13.29 13.85
CA LEU A 150 -8.06 -13.63 12.46
C LEU A 150 -6.64 -14.16 12.27
N SER A 151 -5.65 -13.54 12.91
CA SER A 151 -4.26 -13.96 12.85
C SER A 151 -4.07 -15.37 13.42
N PHE A 152 -4.73 -15.68 14.55
CA PHE A 152 -4.70 -17.01 15.13
C PHE A 152 -5.30 -18.06 14.17
N VAL A 153 -6.48 -17.78 13.59
CA VAL A 153 -7.14 -18.69 12.64
C VAL A 153 -6.29 -18.90 11.40
N LEU A 154 -5.85 -17.83 10.73
CA LEU A 154 -5.09 -17.94 9.48
C LEU A 154 -3.71 -18.55 9.69
N CYS A 155 -3.04 -18.29 10.83
CA CYS A 155 -1.77 -18.91 11.14
C CYS A 155 -1.91 -20.43 11.28
N SER A 156 -3.01 -20.92 11.85
CA SER A 156 -3.27 -22.35 12.02
C SER A 156 -3.35 -23.08 10.68
N TYR A 157 -3.81 -22.42 9.61
CA TYR A 157 -3.92 -23.01 8.27
C TYR A 157 -2.72 -22.71 7.34
N LEU A 158 -2.15 -21.51 7.42
CA LEU A 158 -1.18 -20.98 6.45
C LEU A 158 0.19 -20.67 7.06
N ASN A 159 0.44 -21.05 8.32
CA ASN A 159 1.65 -20.75 9.06
C ASN A 159 1.97 -19.23 9.02
N ALA A 160 3.23 -18.85 8.86
CA ALA A 160 3.69 -17.46 8.90
C ALA A 160 3.06 -16.56 7.82
N SER A 161 2.70 -17.12 6.66
CA SER A 161 1.98 -16.38 5.61
C SER A 161 0.60 -15.92 6.09
N GLY A 162 -0.03 -16.68 6.99
CA GLY A 162 -1.32 -16.35 7.59
C GLY A 162 -1.29 -15.03 8.37
N PHE A 163 -0.20 -14.71 9.07
CA PHE A 163 -0.05 -13.44 9.78
C PHE A 163 -0.02 -12.23 8.82
N ILE A 164 0.73 -12.33 7.71
CA ILE A 164 0.81 -11.25 6.71
C ILE A 164 -0.56 -11.04 6.06
N ILE A 165 -1.27 -12.12 5.74
CA ILE A 165 -2.62 -12.02 5.15
C ILE A 165 -3.61 -11.44 6.16
N ALA A 166 -3.59 -11.85 7.43
CA ALA A 166 -4.45 -11.28 8.46
C ALA A 166 -4.19 -9.78 8.68
N ASN A 167 -2.92 -9.36 8.61
CA ASN A 167 -2.53 -7.95 8.61
C ASN A 167 -3.09 -7.19 7.41
N ALA A 168 -2.97 -7.75 6.19
CA ALA A 168 -3.52 -7.15 4.98
C ALA A 168 -5.05 -7.01 5.05
N VAL A 169 -5.75 -8.04 5.50
CA VAL A 169 -7.22 -8.02 5.66
C VAL A 169 -7.64 -6.95 6.69
N ASN A 170 -6.94 -6.84 7.81
CA ASN A 170 -7.19 -5.78 8.79
C ASN A 170 -7.01 -4.38 8.17
N MET A 171 -5.97 -4.17 7.36
CA MET A 171 -5.78 -2.90 6.66
C MET A 171 -6.87 -2.62 5.62
N ILE A 172 -7.40 -3.65 4.94
CA ILE A 172 -8.53 -3.50 4.01
C ILE A 172 -9.80 -3.07 4.75
N PHE A 173 -10.11 -3.67 5.92
CA PHE A 173 -11.23 -3.22 6.74
C PHE A 173 -11.08 -1.77 7.18
N ARG A 174 -9.87 -1.36 7.56
CA ARG A 174 -9.57 0.03 7.90
C ARG A 174 -9.76 0.97 6.72
N ILE A 175 -9.28 0.61 5.53
CA ILE A 175 -9.54 1.36 4.29
C ILE A 175 -11.04 1.53 4.06
N GLY A 176 -11.82 0.44 4.19
CA GLY A 176 -13.28 0.49 4.03
C GLY A 176 -13.97 1.44 5.02
N TYR A 177 -13.56 1.42 6.29
CA TYR A 177 -14.11 2.31 7.32
C TYR A 177 -13.74 3.78 7.05
N SER A 178 -12.46 4.06 6.78
CA SER A 178 -11.98 5.41 6.45
C SER A 178 -12.64 5.93 5.17
N TRP A 179 -12.79 5.10 4.15
CA TRP A 179 -13.48 5.46 2.91
C TRP A 179 -14.95 5.81 3.13
N ARG A 180 -15.65 5.07 4.00
CA ARG A 180 -17.03 5.40 4.37
C ARG A 180 -17.14 6.77 5.04
N HIS A 181 -16.18 7.11 5.91
CA HIS A 181 -16.12 8.43 6.53
C HIS A 181 -15.83 9.53 5.49
N THR A 182 -14.82 9.32 4.64
CA THR A 182 -14.48 10.20 3.51
C THR A 182 -15.68 10.43 2.60
N LYS A 183 -16.47 9.38 2.31
CA LYS A 183 -17.71 9.50 1.53
C LYS A 183 -18.80 10.31 2.23
N SER A 184 -18.96 10.13 3.54
CA SER A 184 -19.88 10.95 4.32
C SER A 184 -19.46 12.43 4.37
N PHE A 185 -18.16 12.72 4.29
CA PHE A 185 -17.62 14.08 4.34
C PHE A 185 -17.68 14.80 2.99
N LEU A 186 -17.30 14.10 1.90
CA LEU A 186 -17.24 14.65 0.54
C LEU A 186 -18.56 14.56 -0.24
N GLY A 187 -19.49 13.69 0.17
CA GLY A 187 -20.76 13.48 -0.54
C GLY A 187 -20.57 13.06 -1.99
N ASP A 188 -21.21 13.75 -2.92
CA ASP A 188 -21.12 13.45 -4.37
C ASP A 188 -19.77 13.82 -5.00
N ARG A 189 -18.91 14.56 -4.26
CA ARG A 189 -17.56 14.96 -4.71
C ARG A 189 -16.50 13.89 -4.45
N THR A 190 -16.87 12.72 -3.92
CA THR A 190 -15.90 11.65 -3.67
C THR A 190 -15.28 11.15 -4.97
N PRO A 191 -13.94 10.98 -5.03
CA PRO A 191 -13.33 10.36 -6.19
C PRO A 191 -13.88 8.94 -6.34
N SER A 192 -14.13 8.54 -7.58
CA SER A 192 -14.54 7.17 -7.87
C SER A 192 -13.42 6.21 -7.49
N ILE A 193 -13.75 5.04 -6.98
CA ILE A 193 -12.74 4.01 -6.71
C ILE A 193 -11.97 3.66 -8.00
N ALA A 194 -12.63 3.75 -9.16
CA ALA A 194 -12.00 3.53 -10.46
C ALA A 194 -10.91 4.56 -10.80
N SER A 195 -10.99 5.80 -10.30
CA SER A 195 -9.97 6.82 -10.53
C SER A 195 -8.75 6.68 -9.62
N ILE A 196 -8.77 5.73 -8.69
CA ILE A 196 -7.63 5.37 -7.84
C ILE A 196 -6.78 4.29 -8.50
N PHE A 197 -7.36 3.50 -9.41
CA PHE A 197 -6.64 2.41 -10.06
C PHE A 197 -5.89 2.92 -11.30
N PRO A 198 -4.75 2.27 -11.66
CA PRO A 198 -4.05 2.58 -12.89
C PRO A 198 -4.97 2.49 -14.09
N THR A 199 -4.68 3.24 -15.16
CA THR A 199 -5.42 3.15 -16.41
C THR A 199 -5.47 1.70 -16.91
N PHE A 200 -6.54 1.33 -17.64
CA PHE A 200 -6.69 -0.02 -18.17
C PHE A 200 -5.48 -0.46 -19.01
N SER A 201 -4.89 0.46 -19.79
CA SER A 201 -3.66 0.21 -20.53
C SER A 201 -2.49 -0.17 -19.62
N THR A 202 -2.28 0.59 -18.54
CA THR A 202 -1.24 0.30 -17.53
C THR A 202 -1.48 -1.06 -16.86
N LEU A 203 -2.73 -1.39 -16.53
CA LEU A 203 -3.08 -2.69 -15.95
C LEU A 203 -2.77 -3.86 -16.88
N VAL A 204 -3.08 -3.72 -18.18
CA VAL A 204 -2.73 -4.73 -19.20
C VAL A 204 -1.21 -4.91 -19.28
N PHE A 205 -0.46 -3.81 -19.30
CA PHE A 205 1.00 -3.87 -19.37
C PHE A 205 1.63 -4.49 -18.11
N LEU A 206 1.11 -4.14 -16.93
CA LEU A 206 1.48 -4.75 -15.65
C LEU A 206 1.16 -6.26 -15.61
N PHE A 207 0.01 -6.66 -16.16
CA PHE A 207 -0.37 -8.07 -16.27
C PHE A 207 0.59 -8.85 -17.16
N PHE A 208 0.93 -8.31 -18.35
CA PHE A 208 1.93 -8.93 -19.22
C PHE A 208 3.31 -9.01 -18.56
N SER A 209 3.72 -7.96 -17.85
CA SER A 209 4.98 -7.96 -17.08
C SER A 209 4.96 -9.02 -15.95
N LEU A 210 3.83 -9.17 -15.26
CA LEU A 210 3.66 -10.21 -14.24
C LEU A 210 3.76 -11.61 -14.87
N MET A 211 3.10 -11.84 -16.01
CA MET A 211 3.17 -13.12 -16.71
C MET A 211 4.59 -13.41 -17.20
N ALA A 212 5.28 -12.42 -17.77
CA ALA A 212 6.66 -12.55 -18.22
C ALA A 212 7.60 -12.89 -17.06
N THR A 213 7.50 -12.17 -15.94
CA THR A 213 8.34 -12.42 -14.76
C THR A 213 8.01 -13.75 -14.08
N LEU A 214 6.75 -14.19 -14.06
CA LEU A 214 6.42 -15.53 -13.58
C LEU A 214 6.96 -16.62 -14.52
N PHE A 215 6.89 -16.42 -15.83
CA PHE A 215 7.43 -17.33 -16.81
C PHE A 215 8.96 -17.46 -16.70
N THR A 216 9.68 -16.34 -16.59
CA THR A 216 11.14 -16.36 -16.38
C THR A 216 11.51 -16.98 -15.04
N LEU A 217 10.70 -16.77 -13.99
CA LEU A 217 10.91 -17.44 -12.70
C LEU A 217 10.75 -18.96 -12.83
N LEU A 218 9.76 -19.43 -13.58
CA LEU A 218 9.55 -20.87 -13.81
C LEU A 218 10.70 -21.48 -14.61
N VAL A 219 11.17 -20.80 -15.66
CA VAL A 219 12.22 -21.29 -16.56
C VAL A 219 13.61 -21.23 -15.90
N PHE A 220 13.95 -20.11 -15.27
CA PHE A 220 15.30 -19.84 -14.76
C PHE A 220 15.44 -20.02 -13.24
N GLY A 221 14.34 -19.92 -12.48
CA GLY A 221 14.37 -20.03 -11.02
C GLY A 221 14.58 -21.45 -10.50
N SER A 222 14.28 -22.47 -11.32
CA SER A 222 14.47 -23.89 -10.96
C SER A 222 15.91 -24.36 -11.19
N THR A 223 16.71 -23.62 -11.95
CA THR A 223 18.09 -23.99 -12.29
C THR A 223 19.08 -23.24 -11.39
N PRO A 224 19.89 -23.95 -10.58
CA PRO A 224 20.91 -23.30 -9.76
C PRO A 224 22.00 -22.70 -10.66
N GLY A 225 22.16 -21.38 -10.63
CA GLY A 225 23.19 -20.68 -11.39
C GLY A 225 23.04 -19.16 -11.30
N LEU A 226 24.18 -18.48 -11.13
CA LEU A 226 24.22 -17.01 -11.10
C LEU A 226 23.76 -16.41 -12.43
N SER A 227 24.10 -17.03 -13.55
CA SER A 227 23.71 -16.61 -14.90
C SER A 227 22.19 -16.60 -15.10
N HIS A 228 21.50 -17.65 -14.65
CA HIS A 228 20.05 -17.78 -14.76
C HIS A 228 19.32 -16.80 -13.85
N THR A 229 19.82 -16.60 -12.63
CA THR A 229 19.28 -15.59 -11.71
C THR A 229 19.47 -14.18 -12.28
N LEU A 230 20.66 -13.88 -12.81
CA LEU A 230 20.96 -12.60 -13.44
C LEU A 230 20.10 -12.35 -14.68
N ALA A 231 19.88 -13.38 -15.51
CA ALA A 231 19.00 -13.29 -16.67
C ALA A 231 17.55 -12.97 -16.26
N HIS A 232 17.01 -13.64 -15.24
CA HIS A 232 15.68 -13.35 -14.70
C HIS A 232 15.57 -11.92 -14.16
N VAL A 233 16.57 -11.48 -13.37
CA VAL A 233 16.62 -10.11 -12.85
C VAL A 233 16.74 -9.09 -13.98
N ALA A 234 17.54 -9.36 -15.02
CA ALA A 234 17.70 -8.48 -16.17
C ALA A 234 16.38 -8.34 -16.96
N VAL A 235 15.68 -9.45 -17.24
CA VAL A 235 14.38 -9.40 -17.92
C VAL A 235 13.37 -8.61 -17.09
N GLY A 236 13.25 -8.90 -15.80
CA GLY A 236 12.35 -8.14 -14.93
C GLY A 236 12.72 -6.66 -14.82
N GLY A 237 14.02 -6.32 -14.81
CA GLY A 237 14.52 -4.94 -14.83
C GLY A 237 14.13 -4.19 -16.11
N VAL A 238 14.25 -4.84 -17.28
CA VAL A 238 13.80 -4.26 -18.55
C VAL A 238 12.29 -4.01 -18.53
N PHE A 239 11.49 -4.98 -18.10
CA PHE A 239 10.05 -4.80 -17.98
C PHE A 239 9.67 -3.68 -16.98
N LEU A 240 10.42 -3.54 -15.88
CA LEU A 240 10.21 -2.46 -14.91
C LEU A 240 10.43 -1.09 -15.56
N VAL A 241 11.53 -0.92 -16.28
CA VAL A 241 11.83 0.35 -16.99
C VAL A 241 10.75 0.64 -18.02
N LEU A 242 10.31 -0.36 -18.78
CA LEU A 242 9.23 -0.19 -19.77
C LEU A 242 7.89 0.18 -19.11
N VAL A 243 7.53 -0.46 -17.99
CA VAL A 243 6.30 -0.13 -17.23
C VAL A 243 6.37 1.29 -16.70
N VAL A 244 7.50 1.70 -16.11
CA VAL A 244 7.68 3.07 -15.60
C VAL A 244 7.60 4.09 -16.73
N ALA A 245 8.26 3.83 -17.87
CA ALA A 245 8.18 4.70 -19.03
C ALA A 245 6.73 4.82 -19.55
N HIS A 246 6.00 3.71 -19.62
CA HIS A 246 4.59 3.68 -20.03
C HIS A 246 3.68 4.44 -19.07
N ILE A 247 3.90 4.31 -17.76
CA ILE A 247 3.14 5.05 -16.74
C ILE A 247 3.38 6.55 -16.91
N VAL A 248 4.64 6.97 -17.01
CA VAL A 248 4.99 8.39 -17.19
C VAL A 248 4.43 8.94 -18.51
N SER A 249 4.35 8.14 -19.56
CA SER A 249 3.85 8.57 -20.87
C SER A 249 2.33 8.53 -21.01
N THR A 250 1.62 7.71 -20.24
CA THR A 250 0.18 7.42 -20.48
C THR A 250 -0.70 7.89 -19.34
N ASP A 251 -0.18 7.91 -18.12
CA ASP A 251 -0.96 8.27 -16.94
C ASP A 251 -0.96 9.79 -16.76
N TYR A 252 -2.15 10.39 -16.85
CA TYR A 252 -2.32 11.85 -16.78
C TYR A 252 -1.78 12.43 -15.47
N VAL A 253 -1.88 11.70 -14.36
CA VAL A 253 -1.40 12.16 -13.04
C VAL A 253 0.12 12.26 -13.06
N PHE A 254 0.79 11.25 -13.59
CA PHE A 254 2.25 11.23 -13.67
C PHE A 254 2.77 12.23 -14.71
N GLN A 255 2.08 12.43 -15.83
CA GLN A 255 2.41 13.51 -16.77
C GLN A 255 2.30 14.89 -16.13
N MET A 256 1.20 15.15 -15.40
CA MET A 256 0.99 16.41 -14.69
C MET A 256 2.12 16.66 -13.68
N LEU A 257 2.46 15.66 -12.87
CA LEU A 257 3.56 15.73 -11.90
C LEU A 257 4.91 15.97 -12.58
N THR A 258 5.19 15.27 -13.68
CA THR A 258 6.45 15.43 -14.44
C THR A 258 6.57 16.84 -15.01
N HIS A 259 5.50 17.38 -15.59
CA HIS A 259 5.48 18.76 -16.09
C HIS A 259 5.63 19.79 -14.97
N ARG A 260 5.02 19.55 -13.79
CA ARG A 260 5.21 20.41 -12.61
C ARG A 260 6.67 20.38 -12.15
N LEU A 261 7.31 19.21 -12.09
CA LEU A 261 8.71 19.06 -11.70
C LEU A 261 9.67 19.73 -12.70
N GLN A 262 9.42 19.59 -14.01
CA GLN A 262 10.21 20.26 -15.05
C GLN A 262 10.18 21.79 -14.93
N LYS A 263 9.07 22.37 -14.45
CA LYS A 263 8.96 23.82 -14.21
C LYS A 263 9.87 24.31 -13.07
N TYR A 264 10.30 23.42 -12.18
CA TYR A 264 11.22 23.72 -11.07
C TYR A 264 12.63 23.16 -11.28
N ALA A 265 12.90 22.53 -12.43
CA ALA A 265 14.24 22.12 -12.80
C ALA A 265 15.04 23.37 -13.23
N PRO A 266 16.25 23.57 -12.68
CA PRO A 266 17.10 24.72 -12.99
C PRO A 266 17.60 24.75 -14.44
#